data_AF-A0A8T6W5Q4-F1
#
_entry.id   AF-A0A8T6W5Q4-F1
#
_cell.length_a   1.000
_cell.length_b   1.000
_cell.length_c   1.000
_cell.angle_alpha   90.00
_cell.angle_beta   90.00
_cell.angle_gamma   90.00
#
_symmetry.space_group_name_H-M   'P 1'
#
loop_
_entity.id
_entity.type
_entity.pdbx_description
1 polymer ?
#
loop_
_entity_poly.entity_id
_entity_poly.type
_entity_poly.pdbx_seq_one_letter_code
_entity_poly.pdbx_strand_id
1 'polypeptide(L)' 'MDSDGADMDIVMRPWDGSEFGQTIEVTPPGDSYNDHHVQVASDGDRMYMMWMKANYSSGMANVHDIWVRVFDGSSWVT' A
#
# COMPACT_ATOMS: atom_id res chain seq x y z
N MET A 1 12.28 1.05 -6.41
CA MET A 1 11.59 2.28 -6.82
C MET A 1 10.82 2.71 -5.60
N ASP A 2 11.30 3.82 -5.10
CA ASP A 2 10.66 4.89 -4.34
C ASP A 2 11.24 6.11 -5.11
N SER A 3 10.43 7.09 -5.51
CA SER A 3 10.94 8.24 -6.29
C SER A 3 11.54 9.36 -5.44
N ASP A 4 11.56 9.21 -4.12
CA ASP A 4 11.72 10.28 -3.13
C ASP A 4 12.77 9.94 -2.05
N GLY A 5 12.97 8.66 -1.74
CA GLY A 5 14.15 8.07 -1.11
C GLY A 5 14.16 7.94 0.42
N ALA A 6 13.11 8.34 1.12
CA ALA A 6 13.18 8.59 2.57
C ALA A 6 12.24 7.75 3.44
N ASP A 7 11.23 7.12 2.84
CA ASP A 7 10.16 6.42 3.53
C ASP A 7 9.93 4.99 2.99
N MET A 8 8.95 4.29 3.57
CA MET A 8 8.67 2.89 3.26
C MET A 8 7.32 2.78 2.57
N ASP A 9 7.33 2.30 1.33
CA ASP A 9 6.10 2.04 0.56
C ASP A 9 5.62 0.60 0.64
N ILE A 10 4.31 0.43 0.47
CA ILE A 10 3.71 -0.87 0.18
C ILE A 10 3.62 -1.06 -1.32
N VAL A 11 4.28 -2.12 -1.80
CA VAL A 11 4.27 -2.52 -3.20
C VAL A 11 3.74 -3.94 -3.38
N MET A 12 3.21 -4.23 -4.56
CA MET A 12 2.81 -5.58 -4.95
C MET A 12 3.47 -6.02 -6.25
N ARG A 13 3.54 -7.34 -6.46
CA ARG A 13 3.89 -7.94 -7.76
C ARG A 13 2.86 -9.02 -8.08
N PRO A 14 2.10 -8.91 -9.19
CA PRO A 14 1.13 -9.93 -9.56
C PRO A 14 1.85 -11.20 -10.00
N TRP A 15 1.31 -12.35 -9.63
CA TRP A 15 1.73 -13.66 -10.13
C TRP A 15 0.80 -14.10 -11.24
N ASP A 16 1.34 -14.47 -12.40
CA ASP A 16 0.54 -14.86 -13.58
C ASP A 16 0.37 -16.38 -13.75
N GLY A 17 0.97 -17.17 -12.85
CA GLY A 17 1.04 -18.64 -12.98
C GLY A 17 2.44 -19.17 -13.30
N SER A 18 3.36 -18.32 -13.75
CA SER A 18 4.73 -18.69 -14.14
C SER A 18 5.79 -17.73 -13.63
N GLU A 19 5.52 -16.42 -13.63
CA GLU A 19 6.43 -15.40 -13.12
C GLU A 19 5.72 -14.28 -12.35
N PHE A 20 6.51 -13.56 -11.55
CA PHE A 20 6.05 -12.33 -10.93
C PHE A 20 6.25 -11.17 -11.90
N GLY A 21 5.17 -10.42 -12.14
CA GLY A 21 5.18 -9.22 -12.97
C GLY A 21 5.96 -8.05 -12.36
N GLN A 22 5.74 -6.87 -12.93
CA GLN A 22 6.35 -5.63 -12.46
C GLN A 22 5.89 -5.27 -11.05
N THR A 23 6.77 -4.57 -10.32
CA THR A 23 6.43 -3.96 -9.04
C THR A 23 5.47 -2.81 -9.26
N ILE A 24 4.35 -2.82 -8.53
CA ILE A 24 3.30 -1.81 -8.56
C ILE A 24 3.22 -1.18 -7.17
N GLU A 25 3.27 0.14 -7.11
CA GLU A 25 3.06 0.92 -5.90
C GLU A 25 1.58 0.90 -5.51
N VAL A 26 1.31 0.48 -4.28
CA VAL A 26 -0.06 0.43 -3.74
C VAL A 26 -0.35 1.70 -2.94
N THR A 27 0.65 2.23 -2.25
CA THR A 27 0.59 3.47 -1.47
C THR A 27 0.21 4.67 -2.36
N PRO A 28 -0.42 5.72 -1.81
CA PRO A 28 -0.66 6.95 -2.55
C PRO A 28 0.66 7.60 -2.99
N PRO A 29 0.78 8.04 -4.25
CA PRO A 29 2.02 8.60 -4.76
C PRO A 29 2.38 9.91 -4.03
N GLY A 30 3.67 10.08 -3.74
CA GLY A 30 4.22 11.30 -3.14
C GLY A 30 3.79 11.51 -1.68
N ASP A 31 3.37 10.45 -1.01
CA ASP A 31 3.33 10.44 0.44
C ASP A 31 4.74 10.20 0.98
N SER A 32 5.05 10.78 2.15
CA SER A 32 6.40 10.78 2.72
C SER A 32 6.40 10.06 4.08
N TYR A 33 5.53 9.06 4.23
CA TYR A 33 5.24 8.40 5.49
C TYR A 33 5.61 6.92 5.42
N ASN A 34 6.22 6.41 6.48
CA ASN A 34 6.50 4.97 6.56
C ASN A 34 5.18 4.18 6.66
N ASP A 35 4.94 3.37 5.65
CA ASP A 35 3.85 2.41 5.59
C ASP A 35 4.32 0.99 5.94
N HIS A 36 3.60 0.34 6.85
CA HIS A 36 4.03 -0.93 7.42
C HIS A 36 2.84 -1.75 7.94
N HIS A 37 3.12 -2.99 8.38
CA HIS A 37 2.11 -3.92 8.92
C HIS A 37 0.97 -4.25 7.96
N VAL A 38 1.32 -4.60 6.71
CA VAL A 38 0.34 -4.97 5.68
C VAL A 38 -0.48 -6.18 6.10
N GLN A 39 -1.78 -6.11 5.84
CA GLN A 39 -2.71 -7.25 5.83
C GLN A 39 -3.47 -7.26 4.51
N VAL A 40 -3.78 -8.46 4.01
CA VAL A 40 -4.51 -8.66 2.76
C VAL A 40 -5.68 -9.61 2.98
N ALA A 41 -6.82 -9.27 2.38
CA ALA A 41 -8.01 -10.11 2.30
C ALA A 41 -8.62 -10.04 0.91
N SER A 42 -9.42 -11.03 0.53
CA SER A 42 -10.15 -11.03 -0.75
C SER A 42 -11.63 -11.38 -0.56
N ASP A 43 -12.46 -10.83 -1.44
CA ASP A 43 -13.88 -11.15 -1.58
C ASP A 43 -14.25 -11.13 -3.07
N GLY A 44 -14.49 -12.32 -3.63
CA GLY A 44 -14.63 -12.51 -5.08
C GLY A 44 -13.39 -12.00 -5.82
N ASP A 45 -13.62 -11.12 -6.80
CA ASP A 45 -12.56 -10.51 -7.64
C ASP A 45 -11.91 -9.29 -6.98
N ARG A 46 -12.28 -8.95 -5.74
CA ARG A 46 -11.71 -7.82 -5.01
C ARG A 46 -10.61 -8.27 -4.07
N MET A 47 -9.53 -7.50 -4.03
CA MET A 47 -8.48 -7.61 -3.03
C MET A 47 -8.44 -6.35 -2.19
N TYR A 48 -8.47 -6.52 -0.87
CA TYR A 48 -8.36 -5.46 0.11
C TYR A 48 -6.96 -5.51 0.69
N MET A 49 -6.21 -4.43 0.56
CA MET A 49 -4.91 -4.27 1.18
C MET A 49 -5.00 -3.15 2.20
N MET A 50 -4.65 -3.47 3.44
CA MET A 50 -4.68 -2.53 4.54
C MET A 50 -3.33 -2.46 5.22
N TRP A 51 -2.96 -1.29 5.71
CA TRP A 51 -1.67 -1.04 6.34
C TRP A 51 -1.77 0.07 7.38
N MET A 52 -0.75 0.15 8.22
CA MET A 52 -0.55 1.27 9.13
C MET A 52 0.26 2.35 8.43
N LYS A 53 -0.29 3.56 8.37
CA LYS A 53 0.37 4.76 7.86
C LYS A 53 0.72 5.70 8.99
N ALA A 54 1.97 6.15 9.05
CA ALA A 54 2.35 7.19 10.00
C ALA A 54 1.59 8.50 9.71
N ASN A 55 1.05 9.13 10.75
CA ASN A 55 0.37 10.42 10.66
C ASN A 55 1.07 11.45 11.55
N TYR A 56 2.00 12.20 10.95
CA TYR A 56 2.72 13.28 11.65
C TYR A 56 1.89 14.56 11.79
N SER A 57 0.68 14.67 11.24
CA SER A 57 -0.15 15.88 11.37
C SER A 57 -0.64 16.13 12.80
N SER A 58 -0.49 15.15 13.69
CA SER A 58 -0.84 15.23 15.11
C SER A 58 0.24 15.90 15.98
N GLY A 59 1.44 16.17 15.44
CA GLY A 59 2.58 16.66 16.22
C GLY A 59 3.14 15.64 17.21
N MET A 60 2.65 14.40 17.18
CA MET A 60 3.09 13.30 18.02
C MET A 60 3.88 12.29 17.18
N ALA A 61 5.06 11.88 17.66
CA ALA A 61 5.75 10.73 17.11
C ALA A 61 4.94 9.48 17.48
N ASN A 62 4.62 8.62 16.50
CA ASN A 62 3.91 7.33 16.64
C ASN A 62 2.37 7.37 16.65
N VAL A 63 1.75 8.34 15.97
CA VAL A 63 0.33 8.21 15.62
C VAL A 63 0.24 7.53 14.25
N HIS A 64 -0.55 6.46 14.19
CA HIS A 64 -0.76 5.70 12.97
C HIS A 64 -2.25 5.60 12.66
N ASP A 65 -2.59 5.79 11.40
CA ASP A 65 -3.93 5.53 10.88
C ASP A 65 -3.95 4.18 10.16
N ILE A 66 -5.13 3.56 10.10
CA ILE A 66 -5.36 2.40 9.26
C ILE A 66 -5.83 2.88 7.90
N TRP A 67 -5.05 2.56 6.88
CA TRP A 67 -5.39 2.83 5.49
C TRP A 67 -5.81 1.54 4.80
N VAL A 68 -6.71 1.69 3.83
CA VAL A 68 -7.15 0.60 2.97
C VAL A 68 -7.17 1.06 1.52
N ARG A 69 -6.73 0.19 0.64
CA ARG A 69 -7.00 0.27 -0.79
C ARG A 69 -7.63 -1.02 -1.27
N VAL A 70 -8.52 -0.88 -2.24
CA VAL A 70 -9.22 -2.00 -2.85
C VAL A 70 -8.79 -2.12 -4.29
N PHE A 71 -8.30 -3.29 -4.68
CA PHE A 71 -8.13 -3.63 -6.06
C PHE A 71 -9.43 -4.22 -6.58
N ASP A 72 -10.01 -3.61 -7.61
CA ASP A 72 -11.32 -3.99 -8.16
C ASP A 72 -11.26 -5.03 -9.29
N GLY A 73 -10.07 -5.60 -9.53
CA GLY A 73 -9.78 -6.49 -10.66
C GLY A 73 -9.09 -5.77 -11.83
N SER A 74 -9.06 -4.44 -11.83
CA SER A 74 -8.44 -3.64 -12.89
C SER A 74 -7.56 -2.50 -12.37
N SER A 75 -7.94 -1.90 -11.24
CA SER A 75 -7.27 -0.73 -10.68
C SER A 75 -7.38 -0.68 -9.16
N TRP A 76 -6.49 0.11 -8.55
CA TRP A 76 -6.54 0.42 -7.13
C TRP A 76 -7.44 1.63 -6.90
N VAL A 77 -8.47 1.44 -6.07
CA VAL A 77 -9.41 2.49 -5.65
C VAL A 77 -9.31 2.72 -4.14
N THR A 78 -9.60 3.95 -3.74
CA THR A 78 -9.72 4.41 -2.34
C THR A 78 -11.16 4.71 -2.01
#